data_AF-A0A0U5MB37-F1
#
_entry.id   AF-A0A0U5MB37-F1
#
_cell.length_a   1.000
_cell.length_b   1.000
_cell.length_c   1.000
_cell.angle_alpha   90.00
_cell.angle_beta   90.00
_cell.angle_gamma   90.00
#
_symmetry.space_group_name_H-M   'P 1'
#
loop_
_entity.id
_entity.type
_entity.pdbx_description
1 polymer ?
#
loop_
_entity_poly.entity_id
_entity_poly.type
_entity_poly.pdbx_seq_one_letter_code
_entity_poly.pdbx_strand_id
1 'polypeptide(L)'
;MALDPITGAMELVGTIGGWVNDSFKAKRELAAAEAENKARLLRDAQTNNAAWEMANLTDKDQGLRRVCFGIFIFPFFWSVFDPAGVTNYFQVVLTAMPEWYVQIVIAMVGGIWGISALKNVVPSVIGQTISILRK
;
A
#
# COMPACT_ATOMS: atom_id res chain seq x y z
N MET A 1 -39.99 26.63 11.65
CA MET A 1 -39.90 25.95 10.33
C MET A 1 -38.94 24.79 10.53
N ALA A 2 -39.47 23.59 10.79
CA ALA A 2 -38.66 22.42 11.08
C ALA A 2 -38.11 21.90 9.74
N LEU A 3 -36.78 21.88 9.59
CA LEU A 3 -36.12 21.23 8.47
C LEU A 3 -36.46 19.74 8.56
N ASP A 4 -37.05 19.19 7.51
CA ASP A 4 -37.37 17.78 7.44
C ASP A 4 -36.08 16.97 7.38
N PRO A 5 -36.00 15.83 8.09
CA PRO A 5 -34.77 15.05 8.24
C PRO A 5 -34.24 14.48 6.91
N ILE A 6 -35.06 14.46 5.86
CA ILE A 6 -34.71 13.98 4.52
C ILE A 6 -33.86 15.02 3.78
N THR A 7 -34.22 16.31 3.87
CA THR A 7 -33.48 17.39 3.22
C THR A 7 -32.05 17.55 3.80
N GLY A 8 -31.91 17.43 5.12
CA GLY A 8 -30.58 17.45 5.76
C GLY A 8 -29.69 16.26 5.40
N ALA A 9 -30.28 15.07 5.18
CA ALA A 9 -29.52 13.89 4.74
C ALA A 9 -29.01 14.03 3.30
N MET A 10 -29.80 14.63 2.41
CA MET A 10 -29.41 14.88 1.00
C MET A 10 -28.27 15.90 0.89
N GLU A 11 -28.28 16.95 1.71
CA GLU A 11 -27.22 17.96 1.76
C GLU A 11 -25.89 17.38 2.30
N LEU A 12 -25.98 16.51 3.32
CA LEU A 12 -24.82 15.79 3.86
C LEU A 12 -24.22 14.84 2.82
N VAL A 13 -25.04 14.09 2.09
CA VAL A 13 -24.60 13.20 1.01
C VAL A 13 -23.94 13.98 -0.13
N GLY A 14 -24.50 15.15 -0.51
CA GLY A 14 -23.90 16.03 -1.51
C GLY A 14 -22.54 16.59 -1.08
N THR A 15 -22.42 17.01 0.18
CA THR A 15 -21.18 17.56 0.75
C THR A 15 -20.08 16.50 0.87
N ILE A 16 -20.44 15.30 1.33
CA ILE A 16 -19.50 14.16 1.41
C ILE A 16 -19.11 13.69 0.00
N GLY A 17 -20.06 13.61 -0.94
CA GLY A 17 -19.79 13.23 -2.33
C GLY A 17 -18.85 14.21 -3.04
N GLY A 18 -19.01 15.51 -2.80
CA GLY A 18 -18.10 16.56 -3.28
C GLY A 18 -16.69 16.38 -2.73
N TRP A 19 -16.55 16.22 -1.41
CA TRP A 19 -15.26 16.04 -0.75
C TRP A 19 -14.49 14.79 -1.26
N VAL A 20 -15.20 13.70 -1.50
CA VAL A 20 -14.59 12.48 -2.07
C VAL A 20 -14.12 12.72 -3.50
N ASN A 21 -14.95 13.33 -4.35
CA ASN A 21 -14.60 13.61 -5.74
C ASN A 21 -13.40 14.59 -5.84
N ASP A 22 -13.38 15.63 -5.01
CA ASP A 22 -12.29 16.60 -4.95
C ASP A 22 -11.00 15.96 -4.41
N SER A 23 -11.12 15.06 -3.43
CA SER A 23 -9.98 14.25 -2.95
C SER A 23 -9.42 13.34 -4.04
N PHE A 24 -10.28 12.77 -4.89
CA PHE A 24 -9.84 11.98 -6.05
C PHE A 24 -9.18 12.83 -7.13
N LYS A 25 -9.71 14.01 -7.43
CA LYS A 25 -9.11 14.95 -8.39
C LYS A 25 -7.75 15.45 -7.91
N ALA A 26 -7.65 15.88 -6.65
CA ALA A 26 -6.39 16.30 -6.04
C ALA A 26 -5.33 15.18 -6.06
N LYS A 27 -5.72 13.94 -5.77
CA LYS A 27 -4.81 12.78 -5.89
C LYS A 27 -4.35 12.54 -7.33
N ARG A 28 -5.21 12.79 -8.33
CA ARG A 28 -4.89 12.62 -9.74
C ARG A 28 -3.93 13.70 -10.24
N GLU A 29 -4.14 14.95 -9.81
CA GLU A 29 -3.28 16.08 -10.11
C GLU A 29 -1.90 15.93 -9.45
N LEU A 30 -1.86 15.49 -8.19
CA LEU A 30 -0.60 15.16 -7.51
C LEU A 30 0.13 14.02 -8.22
N ALA A 31 -0.56 12.95 -8.60
CA ALA A 31 0.03 11.85 -9.34
C ALA A 31 0.56 12.29 -10.72
N ALA A 32 -0.12 13.20 -11.41
CA ALA A 32 0.33 13.76 -12.67
C ALA A 32 1.58 14.64 -12.49
N ALA A 33 1.60 15.51 -11.48
CA ALA A 33 2.75 16.35 -11.16
C ALA A 33 3.97 15.53 -10.70
N GLU A 34 3.76 14.46 -9.95
CA GLU A 34 4.81 13.50 -9.60
C GLU A 34 5.34 12.78 -10.84
N ALA A 35 4.47 12.34 -11.76
CA ALA A 35 4.89 11.70 -12.99
C ALA A 35 5.70 12.62 -13.90
N GLU A 36 5.32 13.90 -14.01
CA GLU A 36 6.06 14.91 -14.75
C GLU A 36 7.43 15.23 -14.12
N ASN A 37 7.49 15.38 -12.79
CA ASN A 37 8.75 15.55 -12.09
C ASN A 37 9.67 14.33 -12.24
N LYS A 38 9.13 13.12 -12.14
CA LYS A 38 9.86 11.88 -12.42
C LYS A 38 10.37 11.87 -13.86
N ALA A 39 9.54 12.19 -14.84
CA ALA A 39 9.95 12.24 -16.25
C ALA A 39 11.03 13.29 -16.51
N ARG A 40 10.99 14.44 -15.82
CA ARG A 40 12.03 15.46 -15.85
C ARG A 40 13.34 14.93 -15.28
N LEU A 41 13.31 14.30 -14.10
CA LEU A 41 14.48 13.72 -13.44
C LEU A 41 15.09 12.57 -14.25
N LEU A 42 14.27 11.76 -14.92
CA LEU A 42 14.71 10.69 -15.81
C LEU A 42 15.38 11.22 -17.10
N ARG A 43 15.00 12.42 -17.56
CA ARG A 43 15.54 13.06 -18.78
C ARG A 43 16.79 13.88 -18.52
N ASP A 44 16.97 14.35 -17.29
CA ASP A 44 18.15 15.11 -16.91
C ASP A 44 19.33 14.15 -16.66
N ALA A 45 20.20 14.02 -17.67
CA ALA A 45 21.40 13.20 -17.63
C ALA A 45 22.62 13.95 -17.05
N GLN A 46 22.48 15.23 -16.69
CA GLN A 46 23.60 16.10 -16.32
C GLN A 46 23.84 16.23 -14.81
N THR A 47 22.80 16.07 -14.00
CA THR A 47 22.93 16.06 -12.54
C THR A 47 23.39 14.66 -12.08
N ASN A 48 24.27 14.59 -11.08
CA ASN A 48 24.82 13.33 -10.53
C ASN A 48 23.70 12.47 -9.91
N ASN A 49 22.89 11.84 -10.76
CA ASN A 49 21.81 10.96 -10.39
C ASN A 49 22.44 9.62 -10.01
N ALA A 50 22.60 9.40 -8.70
CA ALA A 50 23.11 8.13 -8.24
C ALA A 50 22.11 7.03 -8.61
N ALA A 51 22.59 5.87 -9.06
CA ALA A 51 21.74 4.78 -9.55
C ALA A 51 20.67 4.34 -8.51
N TRP A 52 20.93 4.55 -7.22
CA TRP A 52 19.97 4.28 -6.13
C TRP A 52 18.79 5.28 -6.07
N GLU A 53 19.00 6.53 -6.50
CA GLU A 53 17.96 7.57 -6.54
C GLU A 53 16.99 7.32 -7.72
N MET A 54 17.55 6.95 -8.87
CA MET A 54 16.81 6.50 -10.06
C MET A 54 16.04 5.19 -9.84
N ALA A 55 16.59 4.26 -9.06
CA ALA A 55 15.91 3.02 -8.69
C ALA A 55 14.69 3.24 -7.77
N ASN A 56 14.72 4.23 -6.88
CA ASN A 56 13.57 4.58 -6.03
C ASN A 56 12.44 5.30 -6.81
N LEU A 57 12.76 6.03 -7.87
CA LEU A 57 11.75 6.70 -8.71
C LEU A 57 10.92 5.68 -9.50
N THR A 58 11.53 4.55 -9.84
CA THR A 58 10.91 3.41 -10.50
C THR A 58 10.24 2.54 -9.44
N ASP A 59 9.01 2.88 -9.06
CA ASP A 59 8.23 2.24 -7.99
C ASP A 59 7.83 0.79 -8.35
N LYS A 60 8.83 -0.09 -8.42
CA LYS A 60 8.72 -1.40 -9.08
C LYS A 60 7.91 -2.42 -8.27
N ASP A 61 7.68 -2.14 -6.98
CA ASP A 61 7.11 -3.12 -6.04
C ASP A 61 5.73 -2.73 -5.47
N GLN A 62 5.18 -1.55 -5.82
CA GLN A 62 3.94 -1.08 -5.20
C GLN A 62 2.72 -1.95 -5.58
N GLY A 63 2.63 -2.35 -6.85
CA GLY A 63 1.59 -3.25 -7.34
C GLY A 63 1.71 -4.66 -6.75
N LEU A 64 2.93 -5.21 -6.74
CA LEU A 64 3.20 -6.53 -6.20
C LEU A 64 2.85 -6.61 -4.70
N ARG A 65 3.21 -5.58 -3.92
CA ARG A 65 2.85 -5.51 -2.49
C ARG A 65 1.33 -5.52 -2.28
N ARG A 66 0.58 -4.77 -3.10
CA ARG A 66 -0.90 -4.72 -3.01
C ARG A 66 -1.54 -6.06 -3.36
N VAL A 67 -1.03 -6.74 -4.40
CA VAL A 67 -1.52 -8.08 -4.78
C VAL A 67 -1.20 -9.11 -3.70
N CYS A 68 0.02 -9.10 -3.18
CA CYS A 68 0.40 -9.97 -2.06
C CYS A 68 -0.50 -9.73 -0.85
N PHE A 69 -0.76 -8.48 -0.47
CA PHE A 69 -1.68 -8.15 0.61
C PHE A 69 -3.11 -8.66 0.34
N GLY A 70 -3.59 -8.52 -0.90
CA GLY A 70 -4.88 -9.04 -1.33
C GLY A 70 -5.01 -10.56 -1.14
N ILE A 71 -3.97 -11.33 -1.45
CA ILE A 71 -3.97 -12.80 -1.30
C ILE A 71 -4.15 -13.21 0.17
N PHE A 72 -3.54 -12.49 1.12
CA PHE A 72 -3.70 -12.81 2.55
C PHE A 72 -5.03 -12.37 3.14
N ILE A 73 -5.56 -11.25 2.67
CA ILE A 73 -6.83 -10.71 3.17
C ILE A 73 -8.04 -11.38 2.50
N PHE A 74 -7.87 -11.95 1.31
CA PHE A 74 -8.94 -12.57 0.55
C PHE A 74 -9.78 -13.60 1.34
N PRO A 75 -9.20 -14.54 2.11
CA PRO A 75 -9.99 -15.51 2.89
C PRO A 75 -10.89 -14.86 3.95
N PHE A 76 -10.49 -13.69 4.49
CA PHE A 76 -11.27 -12.95 5.49
C PHE A 76 -12.45 -12.21 4.88
N PHE A 77 -12.32 -11.72 3.64
CA PHE A 77 -13.47 -11.18 2.91
C PHE A 77 -14.38 -12.29 2.40
N TRP A 78 -13.81 -13.40 1.92
CA TRP A 78 -14.57 -14.57 1.49
C TRP A 78 -15.41 -15.16 2.64
N SER A 79 -14.89 -15.16 3.88
CA SER A 79 -15.63 -15.72 5.03
C SER A 79 -16.96 -15.02 5.33
N VAL A 80 -17.17 -13.79 4.85
CA VAL A 80 -18.46 -13.09 4.99
C VAL A 80 -19.55 -13.71 4.11
N PHE A 81 -19.17 -14.27 2.96
CA PHE A 81 -20.11 -14.82 1.97
C PHE A 81 -20.23 -16.34 2.06
N ASP A 82 -19.14 -17.04 2.37
CA ASP A 82 -19.10 -18.50 2.50
C ASP A 82 -18.09 -18.93 3.59
N PRO A 83 -18.53 -18.94 4.87
CA PRO A 83 -17.67 -19.34 5.98
C PRO A 83 -17.31 -20.84 5.92
N ALA A 84 -18.19 -21.70 5.39
CA ALA A 84 -17.95 -23.13 5.31
C ALA A 84 -16.85 -23.47 4.30
N GLY A 85 -16.85 -22.82 3.14
CA GLY A 85 -15.78 -22.92 2.15
C GLY A 85 -14.43 -22.48 2.69
N VAL A 86 -14.40 -21.39 3.48
CA VAL A 86 -13.17 -20.92 4.13
C VAL A 86 -12.67 -21.90 5.19
N THR A 87 -13.55 -22.50 6.00
CA THR A 87 -13.15 -23.56 6.95
C THR A 87 -12.53 -24.76 6.23
N ASN A 88 -13.14 -25.22 5.14
CA ASN A 88 -12.61 -26.32 4.34
C ASN A 88 -11.24 -25.96 3.73
N TYR A 89 -11.10 -24.75 3.19
CA TYR A 89 -9.83 -24.26 2.65
C TYR A 89 -8.70 -24.32 3.69
N PHE A 90 -8.91 -23.77 4.89
CA PHE A 90 -7.86 -23.76 5.93
C PHE A 90 -7.57 -25.15 6.52
N GLN A 91 -8.58 -25.99 6.69
CA GLN A 91 -8.42 -27.27 7.40
C GLN A 91 -8.04 -28.44 6.50
N VAL A 92 -8.40 -28.39 5.22
CA VAL A 92 -8.23 -29.51 4.29
C VAL A 92 -7.27 -29.14 3.16
N VAL A 93 -7.51 -28.03 2.47
CA VAL A 93 -6.74 -27.67 1.27
C VAL A 93 -5.35 -27.16 1.65
N LEU A 94 -5.27 -26.27 2.65
CA LEU A 94 -4.01 -25.68 3.09
C LEU A 94 -3.09 -26.71 3.76
N THR A 95 -3.68 -27.66 4.50
CA THR A 95 -2.95 -28.73 5.19
C THR A 95 -2.51 -29.84 4.24
N ALA A 96 -3.21 -30.03 3.11
CA ALA A 96 -2.78 -30.92 2.04
C ALA A 96 -1.63 -30.35 1.19
N MET A 97 -1.29 -29.06 1.34
CA MET A 97 -0.20 -28.47 0.58
C MET A 97 1.16 -28.96 1.10
N PRO A 98 2.10 -29.26 0.18
CA PRO A 98 3.46 -29.65 0.58
C PRO A 98 4.13 -28.56 1.42
N GLU A 99 4.84 -28.97 2.47
CA GLU A 99 5.46 -28.03 3.41
C GLU A 99 6.44 -27.06 2.73
N TRP A 100 7.24 -27.56 1.78
CA TRP A 100 8.19 -26.73 1.02
C TRP A 100 7.49 -25.58 0.26
N TYR A 101 6.27 -25.79 -0.23
CA TYR A 101 5.52 -24.78 -0.96
C TYR A 101 5.05 -23.67 -0.01
N VAL A 102 4.49 -24.06 1.13
CA VAL A 102 4.02 -23.14 2.17
C VAL A 102 5.18 -22.31 2.72
N GLN A 103 6.34 -22.94 2.96
CA GLN A 103 7.55 -22.26 3.42
C GLN A 103 8.04 -21.20 2.42
N ILE A 104 8.05 -21.50 1.12
CA ILE A 104 8.45 -20.53 0.07
C ILE A 104 7.49 -19.34 0.04
N VAL A 105 6.18 -19.59 0.08
CA VAL A 105 5.16 -18.53 0.06
C VAL A 105 5.28 -17.62 1.30
N ILE A 106 5.43 -18.22 2.49
CA ILE A 106 5.64 -17.46 3.73
C ILE A 106 6.96 -16.67 3.69
N ALA A 107 8.04 -17.26 3.19
CA ALA A 107 9.34 -16.59 3.07
C ALA A 107 9.31 -15.41 2.09
N MET A 108 8.65 -15.57 0.93
CA MET A 108 8.47 -14.47 -0.04
C MET A 108 7.73 -13.29 0.59
N VAL A 109 6.69 -13.58 1.35
CA VAL A 109 5.82 -12.57 1.96
C VAL A 109 6.52 -11.89 3.14
N GLY A 110 7.18 -12.69 3.98
CA GLY A 110 8.05 -12.21 5.05
C GLY A 110 9.20 -11.36 4.51
N GLY A 111 9.76 -11.69 3.35
CA GLY A 111 10.78 -10.88 2.67
C GLY A 111 10.25 -9.52 2.21
N ILE A 112 9.08 -9.48 1.56
CA ILE A 112 8.44 -8.23 1.10
C ILE A 112 8.16 -7.31 2.30
N TRP A 113 7.65 -7.86 3.40
CA TRP A 113 7.35 -7.11 4.62
C TRP A 113 8.59 -6.74 5.42
N GLY A 114 9.57 -7.64 5.53
CA GLY A 114 10.84 -7.40 6.22
C GLY A 114 11.62 -6.25 5.60
N ILE A 115 11.75 -6.23 4.27
CA ILE A 115 12.41 -5.12 3.54
C ILE A 115 11.64 -3.81 3.75
N SER A 116 10.32 -3.85 3.84
CA SER A 116 9.54 -2.62 3.97
C SER A 116 9.33 -2.09 5.38
N ALA A 117 9.45 -2.94 6.40
CA ALA A 117 9.66 -2.51 7.77
C ALA A 117 11.03 -1.82 7.92
N LEU A 118 12.10 -2.40 7.34
CA LEU A 118 13.44 -1.82 7.40
C LEU A 118 13.50 -0.42 6.76
N LYS A 119 12.83 -0.20 5.62
CA LYS A 119 12.77 1.12 4.98
C LYS A 119 12.19 2.22 5.90
N ASN A 120 11.29 1.88 6.82
CA ASN A 120 10.68 2.83 7.75
C ASN A 120 11.49 3.02 9.04
N VAL A 121 12.27 2.01 9.44
CA VAL A 121 13.04 2.01 10.70
C VAL A 121 14.45 2.59 10.51
N VAL A 122 15.07 2.40 9.34
CA VAL A 122 16.44 2.87 9.04
C VAL A 122 16.64 4.38 9.23
N PRO A 123 15.74 5.28 8.75
CA PRO A 123 15.90 6.72 8.97
C PRO A 123 15.85 7.11 10.47
N SER A 124 15.01 6.41 11.24
CA SER A 124 14.81 6.64 12.68
C SER A 124 16.04 6.20 13.50
N VAL A 125 16.61 5.03 13.20
CA VAL A 125 17.75 4.48 13.93
C VAL A 125 19.05 5.22 13.62
N ILE A 126 19.27 5.59 12.36
CA ILE A 126 20.44 6.39 11.95
C ILE A 126 20.35 7.80 12.54
N GLY A 127 19.17 8.43 12.49
CA GLY A 127 18.95 9.76 13.08
C GLY A 127 19.19 9.80 14.59
N GLN A 128 18.77 8.76 15.32
CA GLN A 128 19.02 8.63 16.76
C GLN A 128 20.50 8.35 17.08
N THR A 129 21.19 7.54 16.28
CA THR A 129 22.60 7.22 16.53
C THR A 129 23.51 8.43 16.26
N ILE A 130 23.22 9.20 15.20
CA ILE A 130 23.96 10.44 14.88
C ILE A 130 23.72 11.53 15.94
N SER A 131 22.51 11.65 16.48
CA SER A 131 22.21 12.65 17.52
C SER A 131 22.89 12.34 18.85
N ILE A 132 23.07 11.06 19.17
CA ILE A 132 23.83 10.61 20.36
C ILE A 132 25.33 10.86 20.18
N LEU A 133 25.90 10.63 18.99
CA LEU A 133 27.32 10.87 18.71
C LEU A 133 27.71 12.34 18.56
N ARG A 134 26.74 13.25 18.39
CA ARG A 134 26.96 14.69 18.25
C ARG A 134 26.84 15.46 19.59
N LYS A 135 26.57 14.76 20.70
CA LYS A 135 26.67 15.27 22.07
C LYS A 135 28.05 14.96 22.65
#